data_AF-A0A358QP48-F1
#
_entry.id   AF-A0A358QP48-F1
#
_cell.length_a   1.000
_cell.length_b   1.000
_cell.length_c   1.000
_cell.angle_alpha   90.00
_cell.angle_beta   90.00
_cell.angle_gamma   90.00
#
_symmetry.space_group_name_H-M   'P 1'
#
loop_
_entity.id
_entity.type
_entity.pdbx_description
1 polymer ?
#
loop_
_entity_poly.entity_id
_entity_poly.type
_entity_poly.pdbx_seq_one_letter_code
_entity_poly.pdbx_strand_id
1 'polypeptide(L)' 'DWIIDLGPGAGHEGGRIVFEGRPADLVAARSTLTGEHLAAYVGS' A
#
# COMPACT_ATOMS: atom_id res chain seq x y z
N ASP A 1 1.21 11.79 -8.06
CA ASP A 1 2.21 10.70 -8.12
C ASP A 1 2.66 10.21 -6.74
N TRP A 2 1.77 10.18 -5.75
CA TRP A 2 2.09 9.83 -4.37
C TRP A 2 0.96 8.99 -3.79
N ILE A 3 1.29 8.01 -2.96
CA ILE A 3 0.35 7.12 -2.29
C ILE A 3 0.53 7.27 -0.78
N ILE A 4 -0.60 7.35 -0.09
CA ILE A 4 -0.69 7.15 1.36
C ILE A 4 -1.58 5.92 1.55
N ASP A 5 -1.04 4.89 2.19
CA ASP A 5 -1.76 3.67 2.52
C ASP A 5 -2.12 3.66 4.01
N LEU A 6 -3.37 3.30 4.29
CA LEU A 6 -3.93 3.31 5.64
C LEU A 6 -4.27 1.90 6.08
N GLY A 7 -3.88 1.53 7.29
CA GLY A 7 -4.10 0.18 7.80
C GLY A 7 -3.56 -0.03 9.22
N PRO A 8 -3.19 -1.28 9.58
CA PRO A 8 -3.18 -2.50 8.74
C PRO A 8 -4.56 -3.09 8.41
N GLY A 9 -5.60 -2.72 9.15
CA GLY A 9 -6.99 -3.13 8.91
C GLY A 9 -7.96 -1.95 8.87
N ALA A 10 -9.25 -2.22 9.03
CA ALA A 10 -10.31 -1.20 9.09
C ALA A 10 -10.78 -0.95 10.53
N GLY A 11 -11.45 0.19 10.76
CA GLY A 11 -12.01 0.52 12.07
C GLY A 11 -10.94 0.62 13.16
N HIS A 12 -11.13 -0.11 14.26
CA HIS A 12 -10.19 -0.10 15.40
C HIS A 12 -8.80 -0.62 15.04
N GLU A 13 -8.71 -1.53 14.07
CA GLU A 13 -7.44 -2.09 13.58
C GLU A 13 -6.79 -1.23 12.48
N GLY A 14 -7.36 -0.07 12.17
CA GLY A 14 -6.90 0.85 11.15
C GLY A 14 -6.40 2.20 11.70
N GLY A 15 -6.41 3.20 10.82
CA GLY A 15 -6.15 4.60 11.19
C GLY A 15 -4.67 4.97 11.31
N ARG A 16 -3.76 4.12 10.85
CA ARG A 16 -2.32 4.42 10.78
C ARG A 16 -1.87 4.53 9.34
N ILE A 17 -0.94 5.43 9.09
CA ILE A 17 -0.19 5.45 7.83
C ILE A 17 0.78 4.28 7.89
N VAL A 18 0.56 3.29 7.02
CA VAL A 18 1.40 2.08 6.91
C VAL A 18 2.36 2.16 5.72
N PHE A 19 2.10 3.07 4.78
CA PHE A 19 3.03 3.45 3.73
C PHE A 19 2.77 4.88 3.28
N GLU A 20 3.84 5.60 2.95
CA GLU A 20 3.78 6.90 2.30
C GLU A 20 4.96 7.02 1.32
N GLY A 21 4.69 7.29 0.04
CA GLY A 21 5.73 7.27 -0.98
C GLY A 21 5.23 7.29 -2.41
N ARG A 22 6.13 7.06 -3.36
CA ARG A 22 5.75 6.95 -4.78
C ARG A 22 5.11 5.59 -5.05
N PRO A 23 4.25 5.47 -6.08
CA PRO A 23 3.66 4.20 -6.48
C PRO A 23 4.69 3.09 -6.76
N ALA A 24 5.81 3.44 -7.42
CA ALA A 24 6.87 2.49 -7.73
C ALA A 24 7.52 1.90 -6.46
N ASP A 25 7.64 2.71 -5.40
CA ASP A 25 8.22 2.27 -4.13
C ASP A 25 7.29 1.28 -3.43
N LEU A 26 5.96 1.54 -3.43
CA LEU A 26 4.97 0.63 -2.87
C LEU A 26 4.93 -0.71 -3.61
N VAL A 27 4.96 -0.67 -4.94
CA VAL A 27 4.95 -1.86 -5.81
C VAL A 27 6.21 -2.71 -5.60
N ALA A 28 7.37 -2.07 -5.47
CA ALA A 28 8.63 -2.78 -5.22
C ALA A 28 8.67 -3.41 -3.83
N ALA A 29 8.21 -2.69 -2.81
CA ALA A 29 8.26 -3.15 -1.42
C ALA A 29 7.24 -4.25 -1.11
N ARG A 30 6.04 -4.21 -1.72
CA ARG A 30 4.91 -5.11 -1.43
C ARG A 30 4.64 -5.26 0.08
N SER A 31 4.86 -4.18 0.82
CA SER A 31 4.87 -4.19 2.29
C SER A 31 3.47 -4.12 2.91
N THR A 32 2.43 -3.93 2.11
CA THR A 32 1.04 -3.85 2.52
C THR A 32 0.17 -4.68 1.57
N LEU A 33 -1.04 -5.06 2.02
CA LEU A 33 -2.02 -5.74 1.18
C LEU A 33 -2.31 -4.94 -0.11
N THR A 34 -2.45 -3.62 0.02
CA THR A 34 -2.57 -2.71 -1.12
C THR A 34 -1.38 -2.82 -2.07
N GLY A 35 -0.15 -2.83 -1.55
CA GLY A 35 1.06 -2.96 -2.35
C GLY A 35 1.18 -4.29 -3.09
N GLU A 36 0.79 -5.41 -2.45
CA GLU A 36 0.73 -6.72 -3.09
C GLU A 36 -0.25 -6.74 -4.27
N HIS A 37 -1.47 -6.23 -4.07
CA HIS A 37 -2.48 -6.17 -5.12
C HIS A 37 -2.10 -5.21 -6.25
N LEU A 38 -1.56 -4.04 -5.91
CA LEU A 38 -1.13 -3.06 -6.90
C LEU A 38 -0.01 -3.65 -7.77
N ALA A 39 0.97 -4.35 -7.16
CA ALA A 39 2.05 -5.00 -7.87
C ALA A 39 1.55 -6.13 -8.80
N ALA A 40 0.51 -6.87 -8.40
CA ALA A 40 -0.12 -7.86 -9.26
C ALA A 40 -0.84 -7.19 -10.46
N TYR A 41 -1.56 -6.09 -10.21
CA TYR A 41 -2.30 -5.36 -11.23
C TYR A 41 -1.40 -4.69 -12.28
N VAL A 42 -0.26 -4.11 -11.89
CA VAL A 42 0.68 -3.53 -12.89
C VAL A 42 1.52 -4.56 -13.62
N GLY A 43 1.60 -5.79 -13.11
CA GLY A 43 2.32 -6.89 -13.74
C GLY A 43 1.48 -7.71 -14.74
N SER A 44 0.17 -7.48 -14.81
CA SER A 44 -0.76 -8.09 -15.78
C SER A 44 -0.90 -7.25 -17.04
#